data_AF-A0A3N4ATG7-F1
#
_entry.id   AF-A0A3N4ATG7-F1
#
_cell.length_a   1.000
_cell.length_b   1.000
_cell.length_c   1.000
_cell.angle_alpha   90.00
_cell.angle_beta   90.00
_cell.angle_gamma   90.00
#
_symmetry.space_group_name_H-M   'P 1'
#
loop_
_entity.id
_entity.type
_entity.pdbx_description
1 polymer ?
#
loop_
_entity_poly.entity_id
_entity_poly.type
_entity_poly.pdbx_seq_one_letter_code
_entity_poly.pdbx_strand_id
1 'polypeptide(L)'
;MSAFLCQSARITLATAVLLTSGCSLLSDRWAGGQQRLSGLLEQSESGFVLRQCGRDNAQAVSANDRLDELFAQSAQPGQTAIFVDLLGRVDSAGRVRSDEVLRMQSHGRGCADRSADAAQWVAVQSKPAWRVSLAANGLTRNDAERSYSPQPVVSEQLPDGSLSARGLEDAGIELWLYPQACQDAITGDYFHMSATLLLNGERYQGCAYQGRQTAP
;
A
#
# COMPACT_ATOMS: atom_id res chain seq x y z
N MET A 1 -49.46 -60.97 53.58
CA MET A 1 -49.54 -62.08 52.59
C MET A 1 -48.54 -61.80 51.47
N SER A 2 -48.09 -62.82 50.75
CA SER A 2 -46.78 -62.81 50.07
C SER A 2 -46.81 -62.55 48.56
N ALA A 3 -45.86 -61.76 48.04
CA ALA A 3 -45.23 -61.83 46.71
C ALA A 3 -43.96 -60.92 46.75
N PHE A 4 -42.76 -61.26 46.24
CA PHE A 4 -42.33 -61.73 44.90
C PHE A 4 -42.59 -60.68 43.79
N LEU A 5 -41.64 -60.27 42.92
CA LEU A 5 -40.18 -60.51 42.79
C LEU A 5 -39.44 -59.13 42.80
N CYS A 6 -38.26 -58.82 42.24
CA CYS A 6 -37.20 -59.49 41.44
C CYS A 6 -35.85 -58.76 41.72
N GLN A 7 -34.73 -59.45 41.96
CA GLN A 7 -33.68 -59.87 41.00
C GLN A 7 -32.53 -58.86 40.76
N SER A 8 -31.30 -59.36 40.70
CA SER A 8 -30.03 -58.63 40.74
C SER A 8 -29.42 -58.33 39.36
N ALA A 9 -28.71 -57.20 39.24
CA ALA A 9 -27.73 -56.96 38.18
C ALA A 9 -26.51 -56.17 38.70
N ARG A 10 -25.30 -56.54 38.24
CA ARG A 10 -24.07 -55.74 38.40
C ARG A 10 -23.82 -55.01 37.09
N ILE A 11 -23.60 -53.70 37.10
CA ILE A 11 -22.95 -52.98 35.99
C ILE A 11 -21.94 -51.98 36.56
N THR A 12 -20.72 -52.06 36.07
CA THR A 12 -19.61 -51.15 36.38
C THR A 12 -19.70 -49.90 35.50
N LEU A 13 -19.39 -48.72 36.03
CA LEU A 13 -18.97 -47.58 35.20
C LEU A 13 -17.87 -46.77 35.92
N ALA A 14 -16.76 -46.52 35.23
CA ALA A 14 -15.68 -45.65 35.71
C ALA A 14 -15.71 -44.35 34.88
N THR A 15 -16.00 -43.22 35.53
CA THR A 15 -16.33 -41.97 34.84
C THR A 15 -15.22 -40.92 35.01
N ALA A 16 -14.07 -41.15 34.40
CA ALA A 16 -13.01 -40.15 34.27
C ALA A 16 -13.29 -39.25 33.05
N VAL A 17 -13.94 -38.10 33.26
CA VAL A 17 -14.21 -37.11 32.19
C VAL A 17 -13.15 -36.01 32.23
N LEU A 18 -12.38 -35.89 31.15
CA LEU A 18 -11.37 -34.86 30.99
C LEU A 18 -12.01 -33.49 30.69
N LEU A 19 -11.75 -32.49 31.52
CA LEU A 19 -12.10 -31.09 31.25
C LEU A 19 -10.94 -30.38 30.53
N THR A 20 -10.68 -30.77 29.28
CA THR A 20 -9.77 -30.04 28.39
C THR A 20 -10.52 -28.86 27.75
N SER A 21 -10.58 -27.73 28.45
CA SER A 21 -11.18 -26.48 27.96
C SER A 21 -10.50 -26.02 26.66
N GLY A 22 -11.24 -25.99 25.55
CA GLY A 22 -10.70 -25.71 24.23
C GLY A 22 -10.43 -24.24 23.96
N CYS A 23 -9.19 -23.78 24.19
CA CYS A 23 -8.68 -22.51 23.66
C CYS A 23 -8.29 -22.64 22.18
N SER A 24 -9.23 -23.04 21.33
CA SER A 24 -9.00 -23.35 19.91
C SER A 24 -9.64 -22.33 18.96
N LEU A 25 -8.81 -21.76 18.09
CA LEU A 25 -9.18 -21.17 16.79
C LEU A 25 -9.99 -19.86 16.83
N LEU A 26 -9.40 -18.80 17.39
CA LEU A 26 -9.59 -17.46 16.80
C LEU A 26 -8.65 -17.32 15.59
N SER A 27 -8.96 -18.02 14.50
CA SER A 27 -8.18 -17.98 13.26
C SER A 27 -8.28 -16.57 12.64
N ASP A 28 -7.17 -15.84 12.54
CA ASP A 28 -7.18 -14.57 11.81
C ASP A 28 -7.40 -14.86 10.32
N ARG A 29 -8.57 -14.47 9.82
CA ARG A 29 -8.93 -14.51 8.40
C ARG A 29 -7.93 -13.74 7.50
N TRP A 30 -7.15 -12.84 8.07
CA TRP A 30 -6.10 -12.06 7.41
C TRP A 30 -4.69 -12.61 7.58
N ALA A 31 -4.52 -13.89 7.93
CA ALA A 31 -3.21 -14.53 8.12
C ALA A 31 -2.29 -14.58 6.86
N GLY A 32 -2.75 -14.06 5.72
CA GLY A 32 -1.91 -13.83 4.54
C GLY A 32 -0.87 -12.72 4.76
N GLY A 33 0.31 -12.86 4.15
CA GLY A 33 1.35 -11.84 4.18
C GLY A 33 0.90 -10.51 3.53
N GLN A 34 1.45 -9.40 4.04
CA GLN A 34 1.27 -8.08 3.45
C GLN A 34 1.93 -8.05 2.05
N GLN A 35 1.20 -7.53 1.06
CA GLN A 35 1.57 -7.55 -0.35
C GLN A 35 1.16 -6.23 -1.02
N ARG A 36 1.84 -5.87 -2.11
CA ARG A 36 1.53 -4.64 -2.87
C ARG A 36 0.52 -4.89 -3.97
N LEU A 37 -0.65 -4.31 -3.80
CA LEU A 37 -1.79 -4.38 -4.71
C LEU A 37 -1.92 -3.05 -5.47
N SER A 38 -1.91 -3.10 -6.80
CA SER A 38 -2.08 -1.91 -7.64
C SER A 38 -3.24 -2.17 -8.61
N GLY A 39 -4.13 -1.19 -8.82
CA GLY A 39 -5.35 -1.41 -9.59
C GLY A 39 -6.27 -0.20 -9.72
N LEU A 40 -7.44 -0.42 -10.30
CA LEU A 40 -8.54 0.53 -10.31
C LEU A 40 -9.46 0.25 -9.12
N LEU A 41 -9.64 1.24 -8.24
CA LEU A 41 -10.52 1.19 -7.08
C LEU A 41 -11.85 1.85 -7.46
N GLU A 42 -12.95 1.10 -7.38
CA GLU A 42 -14.28 1.52 -7.85
C GLU A 42 -15.27 1.52 -6.68
N GLN A 43 -16.09 2.56 -6.57
CA GLN A 43 -17.21 2.59 -5.63
C GLN A 43 -18.35 1.67 -6.09
N SER A 44 -18.96 0.96 -5.14
CA SER A 44 -20.19 0.19 -5.31
C SER A 44 -21.17 0.48 -4.18
N GLU A 45 -22.42 0.01 -4.32
CA GLU A 45 -23.44 0.05 -3.26
C GLU A 45 -23.00 -0.62 -1.94
N SER A 46 -21.96 -1.45 -1.97
CA SER A 46 -21.46 -2.24 -0.84
C SER A 46 -20.09 -1.79 -0.29
N GLY A 47 -19.60 -0.62 -0.72
CA GLY A 47 -18.22 -0.15 -0.50
C GLY A 47 -17.35 -0.37 -1.75
N PHE A 48 -16.03 -0.42 -1.60
CA PHE A 48 -15.12 -0.50 -2.75
C PHE A 48 -14.95 -1.91 -3.33
N VAL A 49 -14.69 -1.96 -4.64
CA VAL A 49 -14.06 -3.10 -5.33
C VAL A 49 -12.73 -2.67 -5.96
N LEU A 50 -11.74 -3.57 -5.96
CA LEU A 50 -10.44 -3.38 -6.60
C LEU A 50 -10.31 -4.32 -7.81
N ARG A 51 -10.08 -3.76 -9.01
CA ARG A 51 -9.61 -4.52 -10.18
C ARG A 51 -8.10 -4.36 -10.29
N GLN A 52 -7.34 -5.42 -9.99
CA GLN A 52 -5.89 -5.35 -10.04
C GLN A 52 -5.35 -5.17 -11.46
N CYS A 53 -4.23 -4.48 -11.62
CA CYS A 53 -3.56 -4.30 -12.91
C CYS A 53 -3.17 -5.66 -13.52
N GLY A 54 -3.67 -5.96 -14.72
CA GLY A 54 -3.42 -7.25 -15.37
C GLY A 54 -4.19 -8.42 -14.73
N ARG A 55 -5.40 -8.15 -14.23
CA ARG A 55 -6.39 -9.14 -13.76
C ARG A 55 -7.79 -8.70 -14.17
N ASP A 56 -8.60 -9.66 -14.62
CA ASP A 56 -10.01 -9.40 -14.98
C ASP A 56 -10.96 -9.49 -13.78
N ASN A 57 -10.52 -10.14 -12.68
CA ASN A 57 -11.34 -10.31 -11.49
C ASN A 57 -11.33 -9.06 -10.59
N ALA A 58 -12.52 -8.55 -10.28
CA ALA A 58 -12.71 -7.59 -9.21
C ALA A 58 -12.68 -8.31 -7.84
N GLN A 59 -12.12 -7.66 -6.82
CA GLN A 59 -12.12 -8.13 -5.44
C GLN A 59 -12.81 -7.11 -4.55
N ALA A 60 -13.73 -7.55 -3.69
CA ALA A 60 -14.31 -6.67 -2.67
C ALA A 60 -13.21 -6.19 -1.71
N VAL A 61 -13.22 -4.90 -1.37
CA VAL A 61 -12.34 -4.32 -0.36
C VAL A 61 -13.11 -4.20 0.95
N SER A 62 -12.44 -4.42 2.07
CA SER A 62 -13.01 -4.21 3.39
C SER A 62 -13.17 -2.71 3.66
N ALA A 63 -14.32 -2.31 4.23
CA ALA A 63 -14.56 -0.94 4.67
C ALA A 63 -13.42 -0.43 5.56
N ASN A 64 -12.97 0.80 5.31
CA ASN A 64 -11.84 1.42 5.96
C ASN A 64 -11.97 2.93 5.76
N ASP A 65 -12.40 3.63 6.81
CA ASP A 65 -12.70 5.06 6.80
C ASP A 65 -11.58 5.90 6.17
N ARG A 66 -10.31 5.50 6.34
CA ARG A 66 -9.16 6.20 5.76
C ARG A 66 -9.04 5.99 4.24
N LEU A 67 -9.47 4.84 3.71
CA LEU A 67 -9.57 4.61 2.28
C LEU A 67 -10.74 5.39 1.67
N ASP A 68 -11.87 5.46 2.36
CA ASP A 68 -13.04 6.26 2.00
C ASP A 68 -12.70 7.77 1.97
N GLU A 69 -12.00 8.29 3.01
CA GLU A 69 -11.45 9.65 3.04
C GLU A 69 -10.53 9.95 1.85
N LEU A 70 -9.55 9.07 1.59
CA LEU A 70 -8.56 9.28 0.53
C LEU A 70 -9.20 9.27 -0.85
N PHE A 71 -10.19 8.41 -1.09
CA PHE A 71 -10.96 8.41 -2.32
C PHE A 71 -11.75 9.71 -2.47
N ALA A 72 -12.46 10.15 -1.42
CA ALA A 72 -13.23 11.41 -1.45
C ALA A 72 -12.34 12.65 -1.63
N GLN A 73 -11.07 12.58 -1.21
CA GLN A 73 -10.08 13.65 -1.38
C GLN A 73 -9.40 13.63 -2.76
N SER A 74 -9.19 12.45 -3.36
CA SER A 74 -8.47 12.31 -4.63
C SER A 74 -9.39 12.24 -5.86
N ALA A 75 -10.62 11.72 -5.74
CA ALA A 75 -11.55 11.59 -6.86
C ALA A 75 -12.05 12.96 -7.35
N GLN A 76 -12.02 13.18 -8.66
CA GLN A 76 -12.61 14.36 -9.27
C GLN A 76 -14.15 14.21 -9.39
N PRO A 77 -14.93 15.31 -9.42
CA PRO A 77 -16.39 15.24 -9.42
C PRO A 77 -16.96 14.34 -10.53
N GLY A 78 -17.71 13.31 -10.12
CA GLY A 78 -18.30 12.31 -11.02
C GLY A 78 -17.41 11.08 -11.30
N GLN A 79 -16.17 11.03 -10.82
CA GLN A 79 -15.36 9.80 -10.87
C GLN A 79 -15.85 8.79 -9.83
N THR A 80 -16.40 7.67 -10.29
CA THR A 80 -16.71 6.50 -9.45
C THR A 80 -15.56 5.50 -9.34
N ALA A 81 -14.47 5.71 -10.09
CA ALA A 81 -13.31 4.82 -10.15
C ALA A 81 -12.01 5.61 -10.38
N ILE A 82 -10.98 5.35 -9.56
CA ILE A 82 -9.65 5.98 -9.65
C ILE A 82 -8.53 4.96 -9.37
N PHE A 83 -7.30 5.26 -9.77
CA PHE A 83 -6.17 4.33 -9.57
C PHE A 83 -5.70 4.32 -8.11
N VAL A 84 -5.33 3.15 -7.60
CA VAL A 84 -4.70 2.99 -6.28
C VAL A 84 -3.49 2.05 -6.36
N ASP A 85 -2.48 2.32 -5.54
CA ASP A 85 -1.30 1.49 -5.32
C ASP A 85 -1.09 1.42 -3.81
N LEU A 86 -1.34 0.26 -3.21
CA LEU A 86 -1.45 0.08 -1.76
C LEU A 86 -0.69 -1.17 -1.28
N LEU A 87 -0.27 -1.15 -0.01
CA LEU A 87 0.10 -2.32 0.75
C LEU A 87 -1.15 -2.84 1.49
N GLY A 88 -1.37 -4.15 1.43
CA GLY A 88 -2.57 -4.75 2.00
C GLY A 88 -2.45 -6.25 2.17
N ARG A 89 -3.52 -6.87 2.67
CA ARG A 89 -3.66 -8.33 2.79
C ARG A 89 -4.89 -8.81 2.04
N VAL A 90 -4.92 -10.09 1.71
CA VAL A 90 -6.05 -10.76 1.05
C VAL A 90 -6.51 -11.91 1.96
N ASP A 91 -7.81 -11.99 2.26
CA ASP A 91 -8.38 -13.09 3.06
C ASP A 91 -8.63 -14.36 2.23
N SER A 92 -8.98 -15.45 2.91
CA SER A 92 -9.29 -16.74 2.25
C SER A 92 -10.55 -16.73 1.36
N ALA A 93 -11.35 -15.66 1.40
CA ALA A 93 -12.47 -15.42 0.50
C ALA A 93 -12.12 -14.47 -0.66
N GLY A 94 -10.85 -14.06 -0.78
CA GLY A 94 -10.37 -13.15 -1.82
C GLY A 94 -10.70 -11.67 -1.57
N ARG A 95 -11.17 -11.29 -0.39
CA ARG A 95 -11.40 -9.89 -0.02
C ARG A 95 -10.08 -9.20 0.28
N VAL A 96 -9.96 -7.92 -0.07
CA VAL A 96 -8.78 -7.09 0.25
C VAL A 96 -8.97 -6.36 1.58
N ARG A 97 -7.91 -6.20 2.36
CA ARG A 97 -7.77 -5.17 3.39
C ARG A 97 -6.62 -4.25 2.99
N SER A 98 -6.91 -2.96 2.83
CA SER A 98 -5.86 -1.95 2.72
C SER A 98 -5.23 -1.76 4.10
N ASP A 99 -3.90 -1.88 4.17
CA ASP A 99 -3.13 -1.59 5.38
C ASP A 99 -2.43 -0.21 5.25
N GLU A 100 -1.95 0.16 4.05
CA GLU A 100 -1.39 1.48 3.73
C GLU A 100 -1.60 1.82 2.25
N VAL A 101 -2.03 3.04 1.92
CA VAL A 101 -2.11 3.51 0.52
C VAL A 101 -0.82 4.26 0.18
N LEU A 102 -0.01 3.75 -0.75
CA LEU A 102 1.24 4.39 -1.16
C LEU A 102 0.98 5.58 -2.08
N ARG A 103 -0.03 5.45 -2.96
CA ARG A 103 -0.60 6.53 -3.78
C ARG A 103 -2.02 6.21 -4.25
N MET A 104 -2.80 7.24 -4.52
CA MET A 104 -4.13 7.17 -5.11
C MET A 104 -4.28 8.33 -6.11
N GLN A 105 -4.69 8.04 -7.35
CA GLN A 105 -4.60 8.99 -8.46
C GLN A 105 -5.87 9.02 -9.32
N SER A 106 -6.43 10.21 -9.47
CA SER A 106 -7.58 10.51 -10.34
C SER A 106 -7.25 10.41 -11.83
N HIS A 107 -5.99 10.67 -12.18
CA HIS A 107 -5.50 10.85 -13.54
C HIS A 107 -4.09 10.26 -13.73
N GLY A 108 -3.54 10.40 -14.92
CA GLY A 108 -2.21 9.87 -15.28
C GLY A 108 -2.25 8.45 -15.82
N ARG A 109 -1.13 7.72 -15.68
CA ARG A 109 -0.93 6.42 -16.36
C ARG A 109 -1.52 5.21 -15.63
N GLY A 110 -1.86 5.33 -14.35
CA GLY A 110 -2.41 4.23 -13.53
C GLY A 110 -1.66 2.91 -13.71
N CYS A 111 -2.36 1.85 -14.12
CA CYS A 111 -1.78 0.52 -14.37
C CYS A 111 -0.70 0.46 -15.47
N ALA A 112 -0.59 1.48 -16.34
CA ALA A 112 0.51 1.58 -17.31
C ALA A 112 1.76 2.27 -16.73
N ASP A 113 1.74 2.75 -15.47
CA ASP A 113 2.88 3.40 -14.84
C ASP A 113 3.91 2.40 -14.29
N ARG A 114 4.97 2.16 -15.07
CA ARG A 114 6.07 1.27 -14.68
C ARG A 114 7.14 1.93 -13.80
N SER A 115 6.98 3.21 -13.42
CA SER A 115 8.01 3.99 -12.70
C SER A 115 8.44 3.37 -11.36
N ALA A 116 7.55 2.59 -10.72
CA ALA A 116 7.81 1.91 -9.46
C ALA A 116 8.75 0.69 -9.59
N ASP A 117 8.80 0.04 -10.75
CA ASP A 117 9.31 -1.34 -10.86
C ASP A 117 10.81 -1.47 -10.60
N ALA A 118 11.59 -0.52 -11.12
CA ALA A 118 13.04 -0.46 -11.03
C ALA A 118 13.53 0.69 -10.14
N ALA A 119 12.68 1.14 -9.19
CA ALA A 119 12.97 2.21 -8.27
C ALA A 119 12.74 1.76 -6.82
N GLN A 120 13.46 2.38 -5.90
CA GLN A 120 13.24 2.33 -4.45
C GLN A 120 12.24 3.41 -4.01
N TRP A 121 12.33 4.59 -4.65
CA TRP A 121 11.43 5.72 -4.43
C TRP A 121 11.18 6.46 -5.74
N VAL A 122 9.97 6.99 -5.90
CA VAL A 122 9.60 7.87 -7.02
C VAL A 122 9.01 9.16 -6.45
N ALA A 123 9.67 10.29 -6.69
CA ALA A 123 9.17 11.61 -6.39
C ALA A 123 8.63 12.29 -7.65
N VAL A 124 7.57 13.08 -7.51
CA VAL A 124 6.79 13.64 -8.63
C VAL A 124 6.07 14.93 -8.22
N GLN A 125 5.89 15.83 -9.18
CA GLN A 125 5.05 17.03 -9.08
C GLN A 125 4.32 17.20 -10.42
N SER A 126 3.03 17.58 -10.40
CA SER A 126 2.29 17.88 -11.63
C SER A 126 2.63 19.26 -12.20
N LYS A 127 2.93 20.26 -11.37
CA LYS A 127 3.15 21.64 -11.80
C LYS A 127 4.16 22.41 -10.92
N PRO A 128 5.32 22.83 -11.45
CA PRO A 128 5.90 22.45 -12.75
C PRO A 128 6.17 20.95 -12.80
N ALA A 129 5.94 20.33 -13.96
CA ALA A 129 6.01 18.88 -14.12
C ALA A 129 7.44 18.34 -14.03
N TRP A 130 7.74 17.57 -12.98
CA TRP A 130 9.01 16.85 -12.83
C TRP A 130 8.79 15.47 -12.18
N ARG A 131 9.71 14.53 -12.46
CA ARG A 131 9.80 13.24 -11.78
C ARG A 131 11.25 12.87 -11.53
N VAL A 132 11.55 12.37 -10.34
CA VAL A 132 12.86 11.79 -9.99
C VAL A 132 12.64 10.42 -9.39
N SER A 133 13.33 9.41 -9.91
CA SER A 133 13.39 8.07 -9.32
C SER A 133 14.74 7.85 -8.66
N LEU A 134 14.74 7.36 -7.42
CA LEU A 134 15.92 6.80 -6.75
C LEU A 134 15.91 5.28 -6.94
N ALA A 135 17.02 4.74 -7.42
CA ALA A 135 17.23 3.32 -7.67
C ALA A 135 18.68 2.92 -7.32
N ALA A 136 19.01 1.63 -7.35
CA ALA A 136 20.36 1.15 -7.03
C ALA A 136 21.47 1.66 -7.98
N ASN A 137 21.13 2.27 -9.13
CA ASN A 137 22.06 2.96 -10.03
C ASN A 137 22.06 4.50 -9.86
N GLY A 138 21.41 5.02 -8.82
CA GLY A 138 21.41 6.45 -8.46
C GLY A 138 20.09 7.17 -8.72
N LEU A 139 20.15 8.50 -8.89
CA LEU A 139 18.98 9.34 -9.17
C LEU A 139 18.80 9.53 -10.68
N THR A 140 17.61 9.24 -11.18
CA THR A 140 17.22 9.44 -12.58
C THR A 140 16.13 10.51 -12.68
N ARG A 141 16.45 11.66 -13.29
CA ARG A 141 15.50 12.76 -13.49
C ARG A 141 14.77 12.67 -14.83
N ASN A 142 13.50 13.06 -14.84
CA ASN A 142 12.65 13.10 -16.02
C ASN A 142 11.82 14.40 -15.99
N ASP A 143 12.12 15.32 -16.91
CA ASP A 143 11.48 16.63 -17.04
C ASP A 143 10.55 16.60 -18.26
N ALA A 144 9.25 16.40 -18.03
CA ALA A 144 8.26 16.06 -19.08
C ALA A 144 8.75 14.91 -20.00
N GLU A 145 9.09 15.22 -21.26
CA GLU A 145 9.56 14.26 -22.27
C GLU A 145 11.09 14.01 -22.21
N ARG A 146 11.84 14.74 -21.38
CA ARG A 146 13.30 14.63 -21.31
C ARG A 146 13.74 13.77 -20.13
N SER A 147 14.18 12.55 -20.42
CA SER A 147 14.92 11.72 -19.47
C SER A 147 16.40 12.12 -19.39
N TYR A 148 17.00 11.96 -18.21
CA TYR A 148 18.42 12.20 -17.95
C TYR A 148 19.09 10.89 -17.50
N SER A 149 20.40 10.75 -17.76
CA SER A 149 21.18 9.61 -17.27
C SER A 149 21.09 9.48 -15.74
N PRO A 150 21.09 8.26 -15.18
CA PRO A 150 21.21 8.07 -13.74
C PRO A 150 22.53 8.64 -13.23
N GLN A 151 22.47 9.53 -12.22
CA GLN A 151 23.65 10.07 -11.55
C GLN A 151 23.93 9.29 -10.25
N PRO A 152 25.16 8.82 -10.01
CA PRO A 152 25.56 8.19 -8.75
C PRO A 152 25.30 9.09 -7.55
N VAL A 153 24.90 8.50 -6.41
CA VAL A 153 24.53 9.24 -5.20
C VAL A 153 25.19 8.69 -3.94
N VAL A 154 25.27 9.56 -2.92
CA VAL A 154 25.27 9.15 -1.51
C VAL A 154 23.85 9.33 -0.97
N SER A 155 23.33 8.32 -0.28
CA SER A 155 22.01 8.37 0.36
C SER A 155 22.11 8.07 1.86
N GLU A 156 21.36 8.82 2.66
CA GLU A 156 21.30 8.71 4.12
C GLU A 156 19.84 8.65 4.57
N GLN A 157 19.52 7.74 5.48
CA GLN A 157 18.23 7.69 6.17
C GLN A 157 18.40 8.20 7.60
N LEU A 158 17.55 9.16 7.97
CA LEU A 158 17.59 9.86 9.24
C LEU A 158 16.69 9.19 10.31
N PRO A 159 16.93 9.44 11.61
CA PRO A 159 16.18 8.79 12.70
C PRO A 159 14.68 9.11 12.77
N ASP A 160 14.22 10.15 12.05
CA ASP A 160 12.80 10.50 11.90
C ASP A 160 12.11 9.72 10.75
N GLY A 161 12.86 8.89 10.02
CA GLY A 161 12.40 8.15 8.85
C GLY A 161 12.60 8.87 7.51
N SER A 162 13.01 10.15 7.53
CA SER A 162 13.32 10.91 6.32
C SER A 162 14.54 10.36 5.60
N LEU A 163 14.61 10.53 4.27
CA LEU A 163 15.73 10.09 3.45
C LEU A 163 16.25 11.25 2.59
N SER A 164 17.57 11.40 2.53
CA SER A 164 18.25 12.25 1.54
C SER A 164 19.04 11.39 0.57
N ALA A 165 19.09 11.80 -0.69
CA ALA A 165 19.99 11.27 -1.71
C ALA A 165 20.59 12.43 -2.52
N ARG A 166 21.92 12.58 -2.47
CA ARG A 166 22.67 13.66 -3.14
C ARG A 166 23.54 13.10 -4.27
N GLY A 167 23.43 13.68 -5.46
CA GLY A 167 24.26 13.39 -6.62
C GLY A 167 25.74 13.74 -6.42
N LEU A 168 26.61 12.98 -7.07
CA LEU A 168 28.07 13.15 -7.02
C LEU A 168 28.64 14.00 -8.18
N GLU A 169 27.79 14.60 -9.01
CA GLU A 169 28.18 15.47 -10.13
C GLU A 169 27.94 16.95 -9.84
N ASP A 170 28.73 17.85 -10.44
CA ASP A 170 28.77 19.29 -10.15
C ASP A 170 27.42 20.03 -10.36
N ALA A 171 26.56 19.52 -11.25
CA ALA A 171 25.22 20.07 -11.53
C ALA A 171 24.16 19.62 -10.49
N GLY A 172 24.52 19.77 -9.21
CA GLY A 172 23.97 19.02 -8.08
C GLY A 172 22.45 18.81 -8.07
N ILE A 173 22.05 17.55 -8.18
CA ILE A 173 20.71 17.05 -7.82
C ILE A 173 20.73 16.54 -6.37
N GLU A 174 19.67 16.84 -5.62
CA GLU A 174 19.47 16.28 -4.29
C GLU A 174 17.99 16.05 -4.03
N LEU A 175 17.62 14.84 -3.63
CA LEU A 175 16.25 14.44 -3.34
C LEU A 175 16.10 14.18 -1.84
N TRP A 176 15.19 14.93 -1.21
CA TRP A 176 14.72 14.71 0.15
C TRP A 176 13.32 14.11 0.12
N LEU A 177 13.08 13.09 0.94
CA LEU A 177 11.81 12.41 1.15
C LEU A 177 11.47 12.43 2.63
N TYR A 178 10.22 12.73 2.97
CA TYR A 178 9.74 12.81 4.36
C TYR A 178 8.53 11.90 4.58
N PRO A 179 8.41 11.21 5.73
CA PRO A 179 7.29 10.33 6.08
C PRO A 179 6.05 11.14 6.47
N GLN A 180 5.51 11.87 5.49
CA GLN A 180 4.41 12.81 5.63
C GLN A 180 3.48 12.68 4.41
N ALA A 181 2.19 12.46 4.67
CA ALA A 181 1.16 12.45 3.64
C ALA A 181 1.23 13.71 2.75
N CYS A 182 1.20 13.51 1.43
CA CYS A 182 1.26 14.57 0.43
C CYS A 182 0.07 14.46 -0.52
N GLN A 183 -0.51 15.59 -0.88
CA GLN A 183 -1.56 15.68 -1.88
C GLN A 183 -1.17 16.73 -2.93
N ASP A 184 -1.25 16.35 -4.20
CA ASP A 184 -0.96 17.25 -5.31
C ASP A 184 -2.06 18.32 -5.40
N ALA A 185 -1.69 19.58 -5.21
CA ALA A 185 -2.62 20.71 -5.14
C ALA A 185 -3.29 21.08 -6.48
N ILE A 186 -2.93 20.41 -7.59
CA ILE A 186 -3.50 20.63 -8.92
C ILE A 186 -4.37 19.45 -9.36
N THR A 187 -3.96 18.20 -9.08
CA THR A 187 -4.73 17.00 -9.48
C THR A 187 -5.58 16.40 -8.38
N GLY A 188 -5.32 16.73 -7.12
CA GLY A 188 -5.90 16.07 -5.95
C GLY A 188 -5.27 14.71 -5.63
N ASP A 189 -4.32 14.22 -6.44
CA ASP A 189 -3.71 12.90 -6.26
C ASP A 189 -2.97 12.80 -4.92
N TYR A 190 -3.23 11.71 -4.18
CA TYR A 190 -2.62 11.43 -2.88
C TYR A 190 -1.37 10.53 -3.00
N PHE A 191 -0.41 10.76 -2.11
CA PHE A 191 0.81 9.99 -1.94
C PHE A 191 1.21 9.90 -0.46
N HIS A 192 1.79 8.79 -0.02
CA HIS A 192 2.13 8.60 1.40
C HIS A 192 3.35 9.40 1.90
N MET A 193 4.22 9.91 1.01
CA MET A 193 5.40 10.72 1.35
C MET A 193 5.35 12.08 0.67
N SER A 194 5.98 13.08 1.27
CA SER A 194 6.29 14.37 0.64
C SER A 194 7.75 14.38 0.16
N ALA A 195 8.04 15.24 -0.82
CA ALA A 195 9.37 15.34 -1.41
C ALA A 195 9.81 16.79 -1.61
N THR A 196 11.08 17.05 -1.31
CA THR A 196 11.77 18.25 -1.79
C THR A 196 12.89 17.82 -2.73
N LEU A 197 12.83 18.28 -3.97
CA LEU A 197 13.92 18.19 -4.94
C LEU A 197 14.71 19.49 -4.93
N LEU A 198 16.04 19.41 -4.87
CA LEU A 198 16.94 20.51 -5.17
C LEU A 198 17.65 20.25 -6.51
N LEU A 199 17.74 21.27 -7.36
CA LEU A 199 18.50 21.27 -8.61
C LEU A 199 19.33 22.55 -8.67
N ASN A 200 20.66 22.45 -8.71
CA ASN A 200 21.57 23.62 -8.72
C ASN A 200 21.30 24.64 -7.58
N GLY A 201 20.74 24.18 -6.46
CA GLY A 201 20.33 25.02 -5.32
C GLY A 201 18.89 25.54 -5.37
N GLU A 202 18.19 25.48 -6.51
CA GLU A 202 16.76 25.80 -6.59
C GLU A 202 15.91 24.69 -5.96
N ARG A 203 14.89 25.06 -5.17
CA ARG A 203 14.05 24.12 -4.40
C ARG A 203 12.67 23.93 -5.02
N TYR A 204 12.31 22.69 -5.31
CA TYR A 204 11.01 22.28 -5.84
C TYR A 204 10.31 21.35 -4.86
N GLN A 205 9.04 21.63 -4.57
CA GLN A 205 8.20 20.76 -3.75
C GLN A 205 7.42 19.76 -4.62
N GLY A 206 7.16 18.58 -4.07
CA GLY A 206 6.38 17.52 -4.71
C GLY A 206 5.96 16.45 -3.71
N CYS A 207 5.40 15.37 -4.24
CA CYS A 207 5.00 14.19 -3.49
C CYS A 207 5.86 12.99 -3.87
N ALA A 208 5.85 11.92 -3.06
CA ALA A 208 6.58 10.70 -3.37
C ALA A 208 5.88 9.42 -2.92
N TYR A 209 6.21 8.32 -3.61
CA TYR A 209 5.75 6.99 -3.27
C TYR A 209 6.90 5.97 -3.34
N GLN A 210 6.76 4.89 -2.57
CA GLN A 210 7.76 3.83 -2.52
C GLN A 210 7.71 3.02 -3.81
N GLY A 211 8.87 2.67 -4.36
CA GLY A 211 8.99 1.77 -5.50
C GLY A 211 8.94 0.30 -5.08
N ARG A 212 9.30 -0.61 -6.00
CA ARG A 212 9.28 -2.07 -5.79
C ARG A 212 10.67 -2.65 -5.54
N GLN A 213 11.73 -1.90 -5.77
CA GLN A 213 13.09 -2.25 -5.36
C GLN A 213 13.25 -1.93 -3.88
N THR A 214 13.85 -2.85 -3.10
CA THR A 214 14.27 -2.55 -1.73
C THR A 214 15.58 -1.75 -1.71
N ALA A 215 15.93 -1.18 -0.55
CA ALA A 215 17.34 -0.92 -0.27
C ALA A 215 18.16 -2.22 -0.40
N PRO A 216 19.42 -2.16 -0.86
CA PRO A 216 20.36 -3.28 -0.76
C PRO A 216 20.81 -3.52 0.69
#